data_AF-A0A7X7QXH2-F1
#
_entry.id   AF-A0A7X7QXH2-F1
#
_cell.length_a   1.000
_cell.length_b   1.000
_cell.length_c   1.000
_cell.angle_alpha   90.00
_cell.angle_beta   90.00
_cell.angle_gamma   90.00
#
_symmetry.space_group_name_H-M   'P 1'
#
loop_
_entity.id
_entity.type
_entity.pdbx_description
1 polymer ?
#
loop_
_entity_poly.entity_id
_entity_poly.type
_entity_poly.pdbx_seq_one_letter_code
_entity_poly.pdbx_strand_id
1 'polypeptide(L)'
;MKRVQGALALLCAAAMQARAERVDVGACYAEWAKDRVTVGNAQFERAWVAGDAGLVPVSFVLKNPDTEWFAGAARQTKAAGTLAVKAESGRRSAVGAEGLRVAVTVGRPARQSVLWIFPAASGALVERSDAERAAVTADAAGASGIEVDPPRQENDKTAAGAAGAETFALAPQHLRAVQVALMDQTDNHNELVWEREWLLMPNEAPFTVQGCVLIV
;
A
#
# COMPACT_ATOMS: atom_id res chain seq x y z
N MET A 1 53.65 48.10 -10.98
CA MET A 1 53.92 46.66 -11.21
C MET A 1 53.67 45.97 -9.87
N LYS A 2 52.79 45.00 -9.64
CA LYS A 2 52.19 43.94 -10.45
C LYS A 2 50.73 43.72 -10.00
N ARG A 3 49.83 43.49 -10.95
CA ARG A 3 48.49 42.93 -10.71
C ARG A 3 48.64 41.45 -10.36
N VAL A 4 47.93 40.97 -9.33
CA VAL A 4 47.64 39.54 -9.18
C VAL A 4 46.13 39.42 -9.10
N GLN A 5 45.54 39.05 -10.24
CA GLN A 5 44.17 38.59 -10.34
C GLN A 5 44.12 37.16 -9.80
N GLY A 6 43.44 36.97 -8.66
CA GLY A 6 43.04 35.65 -8.18
C GLY A 6 41.61 35.37 -8.63
N ALA A 7 41.46 34.46 -9.60
CA ALA A 7 40.19 34.09 -10.19
C ALA A 7 39.22 33.49 -9.15
N LEU A 8 38.03 34.05 -9.11
CA LEU A 8 36.88 33.55 -8.36
C LEU A 8 36.37 32.29 -9.08
N ALA A 9 36.72 31.11 -8.56
CA ALA A 9 36.17 29.84 -9.05
C ALA A 9 34.72 29.72 -8.58
N LEU A 10 33.76 30.04 -9.45
CA LEU A 10 32.37 29.63 -9.28
C LEU A 10 32.30 28.10 -9.44
N LEU A 11 32.21 27.38 -8.33
CA LEU A 11 31.73 26.01 -8.31
C LEU A 11 30.23 26.04 -8.61
N CYS A 12 29.87 25.85 -9.89
CA CYS A 12 28.53 25.42 -10.28
C CYS A 12 28.31 24.00 -9.76
N ALA A 13 27.76 23.87 -8.55
CA ALA A 13 27.16 22.62 -8.10
C ALA A 13 25.93 22.35 -8.97
N ALA A 14 26.12 21.55 -10.03
CA ALA A 14 25.03 20.98 -10.79
C ALA A 14 24.25 20.05 -9.86
N ALA A 15 23.12 20.53 -9.33
CA ALA A 15 22.14 19.67 -8.70
C ALA A 15 21.71 18.63 -9.74
N MET A 16 22.17 17.38 -9.57
CA MET A 16 21.60 16.23 -10.26
C MET A 16 20.15 16.11 -9.82
N GLN A 17 19.25 16.79 -10.53
CA GLN A 17 17.83 16.55 -10.44
C GLN A 17 17.60 15.14 -10.97
N ALA A 18 17.41 14.19 -10.06
CA ALA A 18 16.89 12.87 -10.41
C ALA A 18 15.57 13.11 -11.14
N ARG A 19 15.54 12.84 -12.45
CA ARG A 19 14.33 13.00 -13.25
C ARG A 19 13.33 11.95 -12.75
N ALA A 20 12.19 12.40 -12.25
CA ALA A 20 11.06 11.53 -12.05
C ALA A 20 10.60 11.03 -13.44
N GLU A 21 10.40 9.73 -13.58
CA GLU A 21 9.78 9.12 -14.74
C GLU A 21 8.26 9.11 -14.54
N ARG A 22 7.51 9.32 -15.62
CA ARG A 22 6.05 9.34 -15.59
C ARG A 22 5.48 8.59 -16.79
N VAL A 23 4.43 7.83 -16.55
CA VAL A 23 3.63 7.15 -17.55
C VAL A 23 2.16 7.45 -17.29
N ASP A 24 1.46 7.85 -18.35
CA ASP A 24 0.02 8.08 -18.35
C ASP A 24 -0.65 7.05 -19.28
N VAL A 25 -1.72 6.40 -18.81
CA VAL A 25 -2.54 5.45 -19.55
C VAL A 25 -4.01 5.83 -19.35
N GLY A 26 -4.62 6.40 -20.38
CA GLY A 26 -5.97 6.95 -20.29
C GLY A 26 -6.06 8.04 -19.20
N ALA A 27 -6.92 7.82 -18.21
CA ALA A 27 -7.09 8.72 -17.06
C ALA A 27 -6.26 8.30 -15.82
N CYS A 28 -5.38 7.30 -15.96
CA CYS A 28 -4.54 6.79 -14.90
C CYS A 28 -3.09 7.20 -15.14
N TYR A 29 -2.32 7.39 -14.06
CA TYR A 29 -0.90 7.69 -14.16
C TYR A 29 -0.09 7.00 -13.08
N ALA A 30 1.20 6.83 -13.37
CA ALA A 30 2.22 6.48 -12.42
C ALA A 30 3.44 7.38 -12.62
N GLU A 31 3.97 7.88 -11.53
CA GLU A 31 5.16 8.72 -11.47
C GLU A 31 6.12 8.12 -10.44
N TRP A 32 7.38 7.96 -10.78
CA TRP A 32 8.36 7.40 -9.86
C TRP A 32 9.72 8.06 -9.98
N ALA A 33 10.42 8.05 -8.86
CA ALA A 33 11.83 8.37 -8.75
C ALA A 33 12.57 7.15 -8.21
N LYS A 34 13.83 7.35 -7.82
CA LYS A 34 14.70 6.29 -7.32
C LYS A 34 14.09 5.52 -6.14
N ASP A 35 13.34 6.17 -5.27
CA ASP A 35 12.93 5.65 -3.95
C ASP A 35 11.44 5.81 -3.63
N ARG A 36 10.69 6.51 -4.49
CA ARG A 36 9.26 6.77 -4.34
C ARG A 36 8.51 6.47 -5.63
N VAL A 37 7.33 5.85 -5.48
CA VAL A 37 6.35 5.67 -6.55
C VAL A 37 5.03 6.28 -6.12
N THR A 38 4.41 7.01 -7.04
CA THR A 38 3.11 7.64 -6.87
C THR A 38 2.22 7.18 -8.03
N VAL A 39 0.98 6.80 -7.73
CA VAL A 39 0.00 6.40 -8.75
C VAL A 39 -1.31 7.11 -8.47
N GLY A 40 -2.09 7.35 -9.51
CA GLY A 40 -3.37 8.01 -9.32
C GLY A 40 -4.23 8.08 -10.57
N ASN A 41 -5.39 8.70 -10.39
CA ASN A 41 -6.37 9.02 -11.41
C ASN A 41 -7.15 10.28 -10.98
N ALA A 42 -8.32 10.51 -11.56
CA ALA A 42 -9.17 11.66 -11.21
C ALA A 42 -9.79 11.59 -9.79
N GLN A 43 -9.83 10.41 -9.16
CA GLN A 43 -10.47 10.18 -7.86
C GLN A 43 -9.45 10.13 -6.72
N PHE A 44 -8.21 9.73 -6.97
CA PHE A 44 -7.22 9.56 -5.92
C PHE A 44 -5.77 9.72 -6.38
N GLU A 45 -4.89 9.89 -5.39
CA GLU A 45 -3.44 9.77 -5.51
C GLU A 45 -2.89 8.96 -4.33
N ARG A 46 -2.03 7.98 -4.59
CA ARG A 46 -1.36 7.17 -3.56
C ARG A 46 0.13 7.15 -3.80
N ALA A 47 0.91 7.22 -2.72
CA ALA A 47 2.36 7.13 -2.80
C ALA A 47 2.93 6.12 -1.81
N TRP A 48 4.01 5.49 -2.25
CA TRP A 48 4.82 4.55 -1.47
C TRP A 48 6.30 4.91 -1.58
N VAL A 49 7.06 4.57 -0.55
CA VAL A 49 8.52 4.58 -0.57
C VAL A 49 9.08 3.15 -0.50
N ALA A 50 10.30 2.97 -0.99
CA ALA A 50 11.06 1.74 -0.78
C ALA A 50 11.33 1.53 0.71
N GLY A 51 11.01 0.36 1.26
CA GLY A 51 11.39 -0.04 2.62
C GLY A 51 12.02 -1.43 2.64
N ASP A 52 12.52 -1.84 3.81
CA ASP A 52 13.22 -3.13 3.98
C ASP A 52 12.32 -4.34 3.68
N ALA A 53 11.02 -4.20 3.95
CA ALA A 53 10.00 -5.23 3.72
C ALA A 53 9.22 -5.06 2.40
N GLY A 54 9.67 -4.16 1.51
CA GLY A 54 8.97 -3.85 0.25
C GLY A 54 8.40 -2.43 0.21
N LEU A 55 7.25 -2.25 -0.43
CA LEU A 55 6.61 -0.93 -0.52
C LEU A 55 5.96 -0.53 0.80
N VAL A 56 6.32 0.66 1.29
CA VAL A 56 5.73 1.25 2.48
C VAL A 56 4.81 2.41 2.08
N PRO A 57 3.50 2.37 2.40
CA PRO A 57 2.58 3.42 2.04
C PRO A 57 2.85 4.69 2.85
N VAL A 58 2.93 5.84 2.17
CA VAL A 58 3.24 7.14 2.81
C VAL A 58 2.22 8.24 2.52
N SER A 59 1.35 8.07 1.52
CA SER A 59 0.25 9.01 1.27
C SER A 59 -0.92 8.32 0.59
N PHE A 60 -2.12 8.73 0.97
CA PHE A 60 -3.35 8.40 0.25
C PHE A 60 -4.29 9.61 0.26
N VAL A 61 -4.37 10.30 -0.86
CA VAL A 61 -5.22 11.46 -1.07
C VAL A 61 -6.43 11.05 -1.91
N LEU A 62 -7.64 11.25 -1.38
CA LEU A 62 -8.83 11.33 -2.21
C LEU A 62 -8.98 12.72 -2.79
N LYS A 63 -9.39 12.82 -4.05
CA LYS A 63 -9.57 14.09 -4.77
C LYS A 63 -11.02 14.57 -4.67
N ASN A 64 -11.21 15.88 -4.75
CA ASN A 64 -12.52 16.55 -4.80
C ASN A 64 -13.45 16.31 -3.58
N PRO A 65 -13.12 16.86 -2.39
CA PRO A 65 -11.96 17.69 -2.09
C PRO A 65 -10.70 16.87 -1.75
N ASP A 66 -9.54 17.46 -1.98
CA ASP A 66 -8.25 16.84 -1.66
C ASP A 66 -8.13 16.57 -0.15
N THR A 67 -8.19 15.29 0.22
CA THR A 67 -8.25 14.82 1.60
C THR A 67 -7.22 13.72 1.81
N GLU A 68 -6.24 13.92 2.70
CA GLU A 68 -5.20 12.94 3.03
C GLU A 68 -5.67 12.01 4.15
N TRP A 69 -5.65 10.70 3.88
CA TRP A 69 -6.19 9.66 4.76
C TRP A 69 -5.17 9.04 5.71
N PHE A 70 -3.86 9.21 5.47
CA PHE A 70 -2.85 8.68 6.38
C PHE A 70 -2.47 9.63 7.51
N ALA A 71 -2.26 9.06 8.68
CA ALA A 71 -1.79 9.77 9.87
C ALA A 71 -0.36 10.32 9.69
N GLY A 72 -0.02 11.35 10.48
CA GLY A 72 1.26 12.08 10.40
C GLY A 72 2.52 11.23 10.38
N ALA A 73 2.60 10.20 11.23
CA ALA A 73 3.80 9.36 11.33
C ALA A 73 4.04 8.53 10.06
N ALA A 74 2.99 7.96 9.46
CA ALA A 74 3.11 7.19 8.21
C ALA A 74 3.68 8.04 7.07
N ARG A 75 3.25 9.31 7.01
CA ARG A 75 3.68 10.30 6.01
C ARG A 75 5.15 10.73 6.12
N GLN A 76 5.77 10.54 7.28
CA GLN A 76 7.17 10.91 7.54
C GLN A 76 8.15 9.76 7.30
N THR A 77 7.66 8.59 6.87
CA THR A 77 8.51 7.42 6.62
C THR A 77 9.51 7.73 5.51
N LYS A 78 10.80 7.52 5.82
CA LYS A 78 11.89 7.68 4.85
C LYS A 78 12.11 6.40 4.07
N ALA A 79 12.51 6.55 2.81
CA ALA A 79 12.89 5.41 2.01
C ALA A 79 14.16 4.72 2.54
N ALA A 80 14.17 3.40 2.51
CA ALA A 80 15.29 2.52 2.83
C ALA A 80 15.65 1.64 1.63
N GLY A 81 15.81 2.24 0.44
CA GLY A 81 16.19 1.49 -0.75
C GLY A 81 15.90 2.19 -2.06
N THR A 82 15.93 1.41 -3.14
CA THR A 82 15.59 1.87 -4.49
C THR A 82 14.48 1.03 -5.10
N LEU A 83 13.70 1.65 -5.97
CA LEU A 83 12.64 1.04 -6.74
C LEU A 83 13.12 0.74 -8.15
N ALA A 84 12.76 -0.43 -8.67
CA ALA A 84 12.70 -0.67 -10.11
C ALA A 84 11.23 -0.77 -10.51
N VAL A 85 10.79 0.08 -11.43
CA VAL A 85 9.38 0.23 -11.82
C VAL A 85 9.21 -0.11 -13.30
N LYS A 86 8.16 -0.86 -13.62
CA LYS A 86 7.67 -1.06 -14.98
C LYS A 86 6.19 -0.72 -15.01
N ALA A 87 5.78 0.12 -15.95
CA ALA A 87 4.39 0.56 -16.11
C ALA A 87 3.89 0.22 -17.52
N GLU A 88 2.69 -0.34 -17.62
CA GLU A 88 2.07 -0.73 -18.89
C GLU A 88 0.54 -0.67 -18.79
N SER A 89 -0.13 -0.50 -19.94
CA SER A 89 -1.59 -0.70 -20.00
C SER A 89 -1.90 -2.19 -19.96
N GLY A 90 -2.96 -2.58 -19.25
CA GLY A 90 -3.37 -3.96 -19.20
C GLY A 90 -4.76 -4.18 -18.61
N ARG A 91 -5.22 -5.42 -18.70
CA ARG A 91 -6.45 -5.88 -18.02
C ARG A 91 -6.06 -6.89 -16.97
N ARG A 92 -6.61 -6.74 -15.76
CA ARG A 92 -6.37 -7.69 -14.66
C ARG A 92 -7.05 -9.05 -14.89
N SER A 93 -8.19 -9.05 -15.59
CA SER A 93 -8.92 -10.27 -15.95
C SER A 93 -9.46 -10.17 -17.37
N ALA A 94 -9.89 -11.29 -17.97
CA ALA A 94 -10.42 -11.34 -19.33
C ALA A 94 -11.62 -10.39 -19.55
N VAL A 95 -12.42 -10.15 -18.51
CA VAL A 95 -13.59 -9.25 -18.52
C VAL A 95 -13.34 -7.93 -17.79
N GLY A 96 -12.13 -7.73 -17.26
CA GLY A 96 -11.78 -6.53 -16.50
C GLY A 96 -11.67 -5.30 -17.38
N ALA A 97 -11.91 -4.14 -16.78
CA ALA A 97 -11.59 -2.86 -17.40
C ALA A 97 -10.09 -2.78 -17.70
N GLU A 98 -9.74 -2.05 -18.76
CA GLU A 98 -8.37 -1.67 -19.01
C GLU A 98 -7.93 -0.65 -17.97
N GLY A 99 -6.71 -0.79 -17.48
CA GLY A 99 -6.13 0.05 -16.45
C GLY A 99 -4.61 0.09 -16.56
N LEU A 100 -4.01 0.87 -15.67
CA LEU A 100 -2.57 0.97 -15.55
C LEU A 100 -2.07 -0.13 -14.60
N ARG A 101 -1.14 -0.94 -15.10
CA ARG A 101 -0.41 -1.96 -14.34
C ARG A 101 0.99 -1.44 -14.02
N VAL A 102 1.33 -1.36 -12.74
CA VAL A 102 2.65 -0.90 -12.27
C VAL A 102 3.33 -2.01 -11.48
N ALA A 103 4.31 -2.69 -12.07
CA ALA A 103 5.13 -3.66 -11.38
C ALA A 103 6.31 -2.94 -10.70
N VAL A 104 6.43 -3.10 -9.38
CA VAL A 104 7.46 -2.47 -8.55
C VAL A 104 8.29 -3.54 -7.85
N THR A 105 9.60 -3.42 -7.95
CA THR A 105 10.56 -4.29 -7.26
C THR A 105 11.40 -3.47 -6.29
N VAL A 106 11.54 -3.94 -5.05
CA VAL A 106 12.27 -3.27 -3.97
C VAL A 106 13.40 -4.18 -3.46
N GLY A 107 14.59 -3.60 -3.28
CA GLY A 107 15.68 -4.17 -2.48
C GLY A 107 16.31 -5.47 -3.00
N ARG A 108 17.08 -6.12 -2.11
CA ARG A 108 17.65 -7.45 -2.25
C ARG A 108 17.55 -8.16 -0.89
N PRO A 109 16.85 -9.30 -0.74
CA PRO A 109 16.15 -10.06 -1.79
C PRO A 109 15.01 -9.25 -2.42
N ALA A 110 14.77 -9.46 -3.72
CA ALA A 110 13.81 -8.69 -4.48
C ALA A 110 12.39 -8.97 -3.98
N ARG A 111 11.71 -7.93 -3.48
CA ARG A 111 10.28 -7.98 -3.13
C ARG A 111 9.48 -7.32 -4.23
N GLN A 112 8.55 -8.05 -4.82
CA GLN A 112 7.76 -7.57 -5.96
C GLN A 112 6.31 -7.33 -5.57
N SER A 113 5.81 -6.16 -5.94
CA SER A 113 4.41 -5.75 -5.85
C SER A 113 3.88 -5.34 -7.22
N VAL A 114 2.59 -5.55 -7.46
CA VAL A 114 1.89 -5.06 -8.65
C VAL A 114 0.77 -4.14 -8.18
N LEU A 115 0.76 -2.90 -8.68
CA LEU A 115 -0.28 -1.92 -8.44
C LEU A 115 -1.18 -1.85 -9.67
N TRP A 116 -2.48 -1.99 -9.47
CA TRP A 116 -3.50 -1.82 -10.51
C TRP A 116 -4.31 -0.55 -10.24
N ILE A 117 -4.38 0.32 -11.24
CA ILE A 117 -5.10 1.58 -11.20
C ILE A 117 -6.12 1.60 -12.33
N PHE A 118 -7.38 1.91 -12.00
CA PHE A 118 -8.48 1.96 -12.95
C PHE A 118 -9.08 3.36 -13.00
N PRO A 119 -9.56 3.85 -14.16
CA PRO A 119 -10.01 5.24 -14.33
C PRO A 119 -11.06 5.73 -13.34
N ALA A 120 -11.99 4.85 -12.94
CA ALA A 120 -13.14 5.18 -12.10
C ALA A 120 -13.03 4.70 -10.65
N ALA A 121 -11.90 4.09 -10.26
CA ALA A 121 -11.72 3.57 -8.90
C ALA A 121 -11.16 4.64 -7.97
N SER A 122 -11.64 4.72 -6.73
CA SER A 122 -11.14 5.64 -5.68
C SER A 122 -9.96 5.04 -4.88
N GLY A 123 -9.20 4.15 -5.49
CA GLY A 123 -8.05 3.51 -4.88
C GLY A 123 -7.27 2.62 -5.85
N ALA A 124 -6.09 2.19 -5.42
CA ALA A 124 -5.26 1.22 -6.13
C ALA A 124 -5.39 -0.17 -5.49
N LEU A 125 -5.51 -1.20 -6.31
CA LEU A 125 -5.36 -2.58 -5.87
C LEU A 125 -3.88 -2.93 -5.82
N VAL A 126 -3.45 -3.54 -4.72
CA VAL A 126 -2.05 -3.91 -4.48
C VAL A 126 -1.95 -5.43 -4.34
N GLU A 127 -1.17 -6.05 -5.22
CA GLU A 127 -0.88 -7.49 -5.18
C GLU A 127 0.59 -7.67 -4.79
N ARG A 128 0.86 -8.42 -3.73
CA ARG A 128 2.22 -8.73 -3.27
C ARG A 128 2.56 -10.18 -3.59
N SER A 129 3.70 -10.38 -4.22
CA SER A 129 4.30 -11.70 -4.40
C SER A 129 5.18 -12.00 -3.19
N ASP A 130 4.55 -12.25 -2.05
CA ASP A 130 5.27 -12.75 -0.89
C ASP A 130 5.57 -14.23 -1.14
N ALA A 131 6.84 -14.56 -1.38
CA ALA A 131 7.35 -15.94 -1.40
C ALA A 131 7.16 -16.65 -0.05
N GLU A 132 6.75 -15.92 0.98
CA GLU A 132 6.30 -16.43 2.28
C GLU A 132 4.78 -16.60 2.26
N ARG A 133 4.28 -17.47 1.37
CA ARG A 133 3.11 -18.27 1.76
C ARG A 133 3.59 -19.08 2.96
N ALA A 134 3.36 -18.57 4.17
CA ALA A 134 3.25 -19.44 5.32
C ALA A 134 2.13 -20.42 4.94
N ALA A 135 2.52 -21.60 4.50
CA ALA A 135 1.64 -22.74 4.49
C ALA A 135 1.24 -22.91 5.95
N VAL A 136 0.12 -22.31 6.32
CA VAL A 136 -0.64 -22.76 7.46
C VAL A 136 -1.10 -24.13 7.03
N THR A 137 -0.26 -25.13 7.26
CA THR A 137 -0.71 -26.51 7.35
C THR A 137 -1.70 -26.49 8.50
N ALA A 138 -2.98 -26.36 8.16
CA ALA A 138 -4.05 -26.73 9.06
C ALA A 138 -3.78 -28.19 9.40
N ASP A 139 -3.21 -28.41 10.57
CA ASP A 139 -3.07 -29.75 11.13
C ASP A 139 -4.49 -30.30 11.17
N ALA A 140 -4.73 -31.38 10.42
CA ALA A 140 -6.06 -31.92 10.24
C ALA A 140 -6.53 -32.49 11.59
N ALA A 141 -7.14 -31.65 12.41
CA ALA A 141 -7.92 -32.07 13.56
C ALA A 141 -9.07 -32.92 13.00
N GLY A 142 -8.96 -34.23 13.18
CA GLY A 142 -9.96 -35.19 12.74
C GLY A 142 -11.35 -34.78 13.22
N ALA A 143 -12.32 -34.78 12.30
CA ALA A 143 -13.71 -34.47 12.59
C ALA A 143 -14.25 -35.43 13.67
N SER A 144 -14.26 -34.97 14.92
CA SER A 144 -14.73 -35.75 16.08
C SER A 144 -16.22 -35.57 16.37
N GLY A 145 -16.89 -34.64 15.66
CA GLY A 145 -18.31 -34.35 15.86
C GLY A 145 -18.64 -33.70 17.22
N ILE A 146 -17.62 -33.22 17.94
CA ILE A 146 -17.80 -32.45 19.18
C ILE A 146 -17.41 -31.01 18.86
N GLU A 147 -18.38 -30.10 18.92
CA GLU A 147 -18.15 -28.66 18.89
C GLU A 147 -17.44 -28.24 20.17
N VAL A 148 -16.11 -28.19 20.11
CA VAL A 148 -15.29 -27.55 21.13
C VAL A 148 -14.98 -26.18 20.59
N ASP A 149 -15.51 -25.12 21.22
CA ASP A 149 -15.02 -23.77 21.01
C ASP A 149 -13.51 -23.80 21.24
N PRO A 150 -12.66 -23.56 20.21
CA PRO A 150 -11.24 -23.49 20.43
C PRO A 150 -11.01 -22.38 21.45
N PRO A 151 -10.20 -22.61 22.50
CA PRO A 151 -9.90 -21.56 23.47
C PRO A 151 -9.39 -20.36 22.67
N ARG A 152 -10.10 -19.23 22.81
CA ARG A 152 -9.75 -17.96 22.22
C ARG A 152 -8.31 -17.68 22.65
N GLN A 153 -7.36 -17.93 21.76
CA GLN A 153 -5.97 -17.59 22.02
C GLN A 153 -5.93 -16.06 22.09
N GLU A 154 -6.04 -15.52 23.30
CA GLU A 154 -5.46 -14.24 23.67
C GLU A 154 -3.93 -14.39 23.60
N ASN A 155 -3.42 -14.57 22.38
CA ASN A 155 -2.01 -14.40 22.10
C ASN A 155 -1.81 -12.92 21.82
N ASP A 156 -1.51 -12.21 22.90
CA ASP A 156 -1.05 -10.81 22.94
C ASP A 156 0.38 -10.67 22.37
N LYS A 157 0.65 -11.34 21.25
CA LYS A 157 1.88 -11.26 20.47
C LYS A 157 1.49 -10.96 19.05
N THR A 158 1.60 -9.68 18.67
CA THR A 158 1.61 -9.16 17.29
C THR A 158 0.90 -10.09 16.32
N ALA A 159 -0.43 -9.92 16.18
CA ALA A 159 -1.24 -10.60 15.18
C ALA A 159 -0.43 -10.70 13.88
N ALA A 160 -0.06 -11.92 13.50
CA ALA A 160 0.67 -12.16 12.27
C ALA A 160 -0.19 -11.54 11.17
N GLY A 161 0.33 -10.49 10.54
CA GLY A 161 -0.47 -9.72 9.59
C GLY A 161 -1.01 -10.60 8.48
N ALA A 162 -2.19 -10.29 7.97
CA ALA A 162 -2.72 -11.01 6.81
C ALA A 162 -1.68 -10.95 5.67
N ALA A 163 -1.22 -12.10 5.19
CA ALA A 163 -0.19 -12.18 4.17
C ALA A 163 -0.61 -11.39 2.92
N GLY A 164 0.24 -10.48 2.46
CA GLY A 164 -0.05 -9.58 1.34
C GLY A 164 -0.91 -8.35 1.66
N ALA A 165 -1.45 -8.20 2.87
CA ALA A 165 -2.22 -7.02 3.27
C ALA A 165 -1.31 -5.84 3.65
N GLU A 166 -1.71 -4.62 3.30
CA GLU A 166 -1.02 -3.41 3.75
C GLU A 166 -1.56 -2.97 5.10
N THR A 167 -0.69 -2.55 6.02
CA THR A 167 -1.11 -1.89 7.26
C THR A 167 -1.29 -0.39 7.00
N PHE A 168 -2.49 0.13 7.29
CA PHE A 168 -2.86 1.53 7.15
C PHE A 168 -3.03 2.18 8.51
N ALA A 169 -2.29 3.25 8.77
CA ALA A 169 -2.54 4.14 9.90
C ALA A 169 -3.48 5.26 9.44
N LEU A 170 -4.78 5.11 9.69
CA LEU A 170 -5.80 6.04 9.21
C LEU A 170 -5.86 7.29 10.10
N ALA A 171 -6.01 8.45 9.47
CA ALA A 171 -6.36 9.68 10.17
C ALA A 171 -7.83 9.62 10.64
N PRO A 172 -8.17 10.03 11.87
CA PRO A 172 -9.56 10.11 12.28
C PRO A 172 -10.24 11.31 11.59
N GLN A 173 -11.34 11.05 10.87
CA GLN A 173 -11.97 12.06 9.99
C GLN A 173 -13.50 12.18 10.15
N HIS A 174 -14.07 11.76 11.28
CA HIS A 174 -15.52 11.59 11.46
C HIS A 174 -16.14 10.63 10.44
N LEU A 175 -15.43 9.54 10.13
CA LEU A 175 -15.85 8.58 9.10
C LEU A 175 -16.14 7.22 9.71
N ARG A 176 -17.07 6.49 9.12
CA ARG A 176 -17.28 5.07 9.44
C ARG A 176 -16.29 4.24 8.62
N ALA A 177 -15.46 3.45 9.30
CA ALA A 177 -14.61 2.44 8.68
C ALA A 177 -15.29 1.08 8.80
N VAL A 178 -15.46 0.38 7.67
CA VAL A 178 -15.96 -0.99 7.63
C VAL A 178 -14.87 -1.87 7.03
N GLN A 179 -14.40 -2.84 7.80
CA GLN A 179 -13.52 -3.90 7.31
C GLN A 179 -14.36 -5.11 6.99
N VAL A 180 -14.28 -5.57 5.73
CA VAL A 180 -14.91 -6.81 5.28
C VAL A 180 -13.80 -7.84 5.02
N ALA A 181 -13.87 -8.97 5.70
CA ALA A 181 -12.99 -10.11 5.47
C ALA A 181 -13.78 -11.24 4.79
N LEU A 182 -13.19 -11.80 3.73
CA LEU A 182 -13.74 -12.96 3.01
C LEU A 182 -12.92 -14.18 3.39
N MET A 183 -13.56 -15.21 3.92
CA MET A 183 -12.92 -16.44 4.40
C MET A 183 -13.13 -17.59 3.42
N ASP A 184 -12.20 -18.54 3.40
CA ASP A 184 -12.25 -19.74 2.55
C ASP A 184 -12.97 -20.91 3.24
N GLN A 185 -12.99 -20.91 4.57
CA GLN A 185 -13.72 -21.84 5.42
C GLN A 185 -14.75 -21.08 6.24
N THR A 186 -15.93 -21.68 6.36
CA THR A 186 -17.01 -21.15 7.19
C THR A 186 -16.65 -21.20 8.65
N ASP A 187 -17.08 -20.19 9.41
CA ASP A 187 -17.07 -20.26 10.86
C ASP A 187 -18.15 -21.23 11.40
N ASN A 188 -18.28 -21.32 12.73
CA ASN A 188 -19.29 -22.14 13.40
C ASN A 188 -20.74 -21.70 13.06
N HIS A 189 -20.94 -20.55 12.42
CA HIS A 189 -22.22 -20.01 12.01
C HIS A 189 -22.48 -20.15 10.49
N ASN A 190 -21.62 -20.86 9.76
CA ASN A 190 -21.66 -20.98 8.30
C ASN A 190 -21.45 -19.65 7.56
N GLU A 191 -20.77 -18.68 8.18
CA GLU A 191 -20.48 -17.39 7.57
C GLU A 191 -19.12 -17.43 6.84
N LEU A 192 -19.10 -16.92 5.60
CA LEU A 192 -17.90 -16.75 4.77
C LEU A 192 -17.44 -15.29 4.72
N VAL A 193 -18.23 -14.39 5.30
CA VAL A 193 -18.03 -12.95 5.26
C VAL A 193 -18.09 -12.46 6.69
N TRP A 194 -17.08 -11.72 7.09
CA TRP A 194 -17.02 -11.14 8.42
C TRP A 194 -16.80 -9.64 8.33
N GLU A 195 -17.54 -8.89 9.14
CA GLU A 195 -17.52 -7.44 9.15
C GLU A 195 -17.10 -6.89 10.51
N ARG A 196 -16.26 -5.86 10.50
CA ARG A 196 -16.00 -5.00 11.66
C ARG A 196 -16.19 -3.55 11.30
N GLU A 197 -16.89 -2.83 12.18
CA GLU A 197 -17.15 -1.41 12.02
C GLU A 197 -16.48 -0.59 13.13
N TRP A 198 -15.98 0.58 12.75
CA TRP A 198 -15.47 1.61 13.66
C TRP A 198 -15.97 2.99 13.23
N LEU A 199 -16.10 3.90 14.18
CA LEU A 199 -16.41 5.30 13.93
C LEU A 199 -15.18 6.15 14.22
N LEU A 200 -14.43 6.52 13.20
CA LEU A 200 -13.16 7.24 13.34
C LEU A 200 -13.38 8.69 13.80
N MET A 201 -13.40 8.94 15.11
CA MET A 201 -13.53 10.28 15.68
C MET A 201 -12.17 10.91 16.07
N PRO A 202 -11.97 12.24 15.95
CA PRO A 202 -10.70 12.90 16.30
C PRO A 202 -10.19 12.71 17.72
N ASN A 203 -11.06 12.36 18.65
CA ASN A 203 -10.72 12.10 20.06
C ASN A 203 -10.38 10.63 20.35
N GLU A 204 -10.40 9.75 19.35
CA GLU A 204 -10.07 8.34 19.51
C GLU A 204 -8.58 8.06 19.36
N ALA A 205 -8.15 6.91 19.90
CA ALA A 205 -6.79 6.43 19.75
C ALA A 205 -6.46 6.16 18.27
N PRO A 206 -5.19 6.31 17.84
CA PRO A 206 -4.76 5.94 16.50
C PRO A 206 -5.14 4.50 16.16
N PHE A 207 -5.68 4.32 14.96
CA PHE A 207 -6.22 3.05 14.51
C PHE A 207 -5.46 2.53 13.29
N THR A 208 -5.14 1.23 13.32
CA THR A 208 -4.45 0.54 12.22
C THR A 208 -5.29 -0.59 11.64
N VAL A 209 -5.47 -0.59 10.32
CA VAL A 209 -6.19 -1.64 9.59
C VAL A 209 -5.24 -2.36 8.66
N GLN A 210 -5.44 -3.66 8.47
CA GLN A 210 -4.79 -4.41 7.40
C GLN A 210 -5.78 -4.72 6.27
N GLY A 211 -5.39 -4.45 5.02
CA GLY A 211 -6.16 -4.90 3.86
C GLY A 211 -5.89 -4.13 2.58
N CYS A 212 -6.94 -3.96 1.78
CA CYS A 212 -7.02 -3.00 0.67
C CYS A 212 -8.08 -1.96 1.03
N VAL A 213 -7.81 -0.67 0.83
CA VAL A 213 -8.80 0.38 1.08
C VAL A 213 -9.62 0.63 -0.18
N LEU A 214 -10.94 0.53 -0.03
CA LEU A 214 -11.93 0.95 -1.01
C LEU A 214 -12.81 2.00 -0.34
N ILE A 215 -13.02 3.15 -1.01
CA ILE A 215 -13.89 4.21 -0.51
C ILE A 215 -15.03 4.36 -1.52
N VAL A 216 -16.25 4.26 -1.01
CA VAL A 216 -17.52 4.25 -1.76
C VAL A 216 -18.26 5.55 -1.54
#